data_AF-X0ZEV9-F1
#
_entry.id   AF-X0ZEV9-F1
#
_cell.length_a   1.000
_cell.length_b   1.000
_cell.length_c   1.000
_cell.angle_alpha   90.00
_cell.angle_beta   90.00
_cell.angle_gamma   90.00
#
_symmetry.space_group_name_H-M   'P 1'
#
loop_
_entity.id
_entity.type
_entity.pdbx_description
1 polymer ?
#
loop_
_entity_poly.entity_id
_entity_poly.type
_entity_poly.pdbx_seq_one_letter_code
_entity_poly.pdbx_strand_id
1 'polypeptide(L)'
;MPSISLSVITFSEIVLLLLNPKIIPQLLFSTLFPAIVILHYYGEINIKAKSKIIILIALGILFVLLPMITVNTNFITGNSNKREEYNDDINLDDKNLKISAVSGKIHIDNNWSAAEAAGICTGAGTYSEPYVIEDLVIDGEGSGSCILIENSDVYFIITNCIVNNS
;
A
#
# COMPACT_ATOMS: atom_id res chain seq x y z
N MET A 1 -37.12 -23.14 -29.15
CA MET A 1 -36.12 -23.03 -28.06
C MET A 1 -36.62 -21.97 -27.10
N PRO A 2 -37.01 -22.26 -25.85
CA PRO A 2 -37.39 -21.21 -24.93
C PRO A 2 -36.12 -20.59 -24.34
N SER A 3 -35.99 -19.27 -24.53
CA SER A 3 -35.01 -18.39 -23.90
C SER A 3 -35.29 -18.29 -22.41
N ILE A 4 -34.30 -18.62 -21.57
CA ILE A 4 -34.37 -18.44 -20.12
C ILE A 4 -33.94 -17.00 -19.82
N SER A 5 -34.86 -16.16 -19.35
CA SER A 5 -34.52 -14.85 -18.80
C SER A 5 -33.91 -15.04 -17.41
N LEU A 6 -32.77 -14.40 -17.15
CA LEU A 6 -32.07 -14.44 -15.88
C LEU A 6 -32.85 -13.63 -14.82
N SER A 7 -33.81 -14.25 -14.15
CA SER A 7 -34.47 -13.68 -12.97
C SER A 7 -33.61 -13.89 -11.73
N VAL A 8 -33.53 -12.86 -10.88
CA VAL A 8 -32.85 -12.90 -9.57
C VAL A 8 -33.47 -14.02 -8.74
N ILE A 9 -32.70 -15.08 -8.52
CA ILE A 9 -33.11 -16.23 -7.69
C ILE A 9 -33.13 -15.75 -6.24
N THR A 10 -34.28 -15.83 -5.59
CA THR A 10 -34.41 -15.44 -4.18
C THR A 10 -33.84 -16.53 -3.27
N PHE A 11 -33.38 -16.14 -2.08
CA PHE A 11 -32.84 -17.10 -1.09
C PHE A 11 -33.81 -18.26 -0.79
N SER A 12 -35.12 -18.02 -0.88
CA SER A 12 -36.15 -19.04 -0.70
C SER A 12 -36.15 -20.12 -1.79
N GLU A 13 -35.85 -19.75 -3.04
CA GLU A 13 -35.76 -20.69 -4.17
C GLU A 13 -34.49 -21.55 -4.09
N ILE A 14 -33.40 -21.02 -3.53
CA ILE A 14 -32.16 -21.77 -3.24
C ILE A 14 -32.41 -22.85 -2.18
N VAL A 15 -33.18 -22.55 -1.13
CA VAL A 15 -33.54 -23.52 -0.09
C VAL A 15 -34.41 -24.65 -0.64
N LEU A 16 -35.35 -24.34 -1.55
CA LEU A 16 -36.15 -25.36 -2.25
C LEU A 16 -35.31 -26.27 -3.15
N LEU A 17 -34.26 -25.75 -3.80
CA LEU A 17 -33.31 -26.55 -4.58
C LEU A 17 -32.47 -27.49 -3.70
N LEU A 18 -32.07 -27.05 -2.50
CA LEU A 18 -31.30 -27.85 -1.54
C LEU A 18 -32.11 -28.98 -0.89
N LEU A 19 -33.43 -28.83 -0.79
CA LEU A 19 -34.33 -29.86 -0.26
C LEU A 19 -34.76 -30.92 -1.31
N ASN A 20 -34.33 -30.77 -2.57
CA ASN A 20 -34.64 -31.73 -3.62
C ASN A 20 -33.66 -32.93 -3.56
N PRO A 21 -34.12 -34.14 -3.19
CA PRO A 21 -33.25 -35.31 -3.00
C PRO A 21 -32.56 -35.78 -4.30
N LYS A 22 -32.97 -35.30 -5.48
CA LYS A 22 -32.28 -35.57 -6.75
C LYS A 22 -31.04 -34.69 -6.98
N ILE A 23 -30.91 -33.55 -6.31
CA ILE A 23 -29.84 -32.56 -6.55
C ILE A 23 -28.63 -32.78 -5.63
N ILE A 24 -28.87 -33.32 -4.43
CA ILE A 24 -27.84 -33.65 -3.42
C ILE A 24 -26.70 -34.53 -3.98
N PRO A 25 -26.95 -35.64 -4.71
CA PRO A 25 -25.86 -36.47 -5.24
C PRO A 25 -25.02 -35.78 -6.32
N GLN A 26 -25.54 -34.76 -7.02
CA GLN A 26 -24.76 -34.01 -8.02
C GLN A 26 -23.84 -32.96 -7.37
N LEU A 27 -24.27 -32.29 -6.30
CA LEU A 27 -23.40 -31.35 -5.56
C LEU A 27 -22.31 -32.07 -4.75
N LEU A 28 -22.57 -33.28 -4.25
CA LEU A 28 -21.56 -34.08 -3.56
C LEU A 28 -20.42 -34.49 -4.51
N PHE A 29 -20.74 -34.78 -5.78
CA PHE A 29 -19.74 -35.16 -6.79
C PHE A 29 -18.90 -33.98 -7.29
N SER A 30 -19.45 -32.77 -7.40
CA SER A 30 -18.66 -31.62 -7.89
C SER A 30 -17.69 -31.06 -6.84
N THR A 31 -17.98 -31.25 -5.55
CA THR A 31 -17.19 -30.67 -4.45
C THR A 31 -16.25 -31.65 -3.77
N LEU A 32 -16.63 -32.92 -3.55
CA LEU A 32 -15.76 -33.91 -2.89
C LEU A 32 -14.77 -34.58 -3.85
N PHE A 33 -15.11 -34.73 -5.13
CA PHE A 33 -14.24 -35.39 -6.10
C PHE A 33 -12.89 -34.67 -6.30
N PRO A 34 -12.82 -33.32 -6.43
CA PRO A 34 -11.53 -32.64 -6.49
C PRO A 34 -10.75 -32.77 -5.17
N ALA A 35 -11.42 -32.73 -4.00
CA ALA A 35 -10.75 -32.87 -2.71
C ALA A 35 -10.09 -34.26 -2.53
N ILE A 36 -10.75 -35.33 -2.96
CA ILE A 36 -10.23 -36.71 -2.91
C ILE A 36 -9.08 -36.90 -3.90
N VAL A 37 -9.17 -36.34 -5.11
CA VAL A 37 -8.08 -36.37 -6.09
C VAL A 37 -6.85 -35.61 -5.58
N ILE A 38 -7.04 -34.46 -4.93
CA ILE A 38 -5.96 -33.70 -4.29
C ILE A 38 -5.31 -34.54 -3.19
N LEU A 39 -6.08 -35.16 -2.30
CA LEU A 39 -5.54 -35.96 -1.19
C LEU A 39 -4.74 -37.17 -1.68
N HIS A 40 -5.20 -37.83 -2.76
CA HIS A 40 -4.48 -38.95 -3.36
C HIS A 40 -3.19 -38.51 -4.06
N TYR A 41 -3.22 -37.37 -4.76
CA TYR A 41 -2.03 -36.77 -5.39
C TYR A 41 -0.94 -36.43 -4.37
N TYR A 42 -1.31 -35.94 -3.17
CA TYR A 42 -0.35 -35.67 -2.10
C TYR A 42 0.21 -36.94 -1.42
N GLY A 43 -0.51 -38.06 -1.48
CA GLY A 43 -0.09 -39.35 -0.90
C GLY A 43 1.11 -40.00 -1.60
N GLU A 44 1.29 -39.76 -2.91
CA GLU A 44 2.27 -40.44 -3.77
C GLU A 44 3.58 -39.68 -4.01
N ILE A 45 3.77 -38.51 -3.38
CA ILE A 45 4.99 -37.71 -3.59
C ILE A 45 6.17 -38.36 -2.85
N ASN A 46 7.15 -38.87 -3.59
CA ASN A 46 8.37 -39.52 -3.08
C ASN A 46 9.09 -38.66 -2.02
N ILE A 47 9.54 -39.24 -0.90
CA ILE A 47 10.14 -38.53 0.25
C ILE A 47 11.32 -37.62 -0.15
N LYS A 48 12.06 -37.96 -1.22
CA LYS A 48 13.14 -37.12 -1.76
C LYS A 48 12.61 -35.87 -2.51
N ALA A 49 11.45 -35.98 -3.14
CA ALA A 49 10.72 -34.86 -3.72
C ALA A 49 9.99 -34.02 -2.65
N LYS A 50 9.56 -34.65 -1.54
CA LYS A 50 8.96 -33.93 -0.39
C LYS A 50 9.90 -32.87 0.17
N SER A 51 11.19 -33.18 0.33
CA SER A 51 12.17 -32.21 0.82
C SER A 51 12.31 -30.99 -0.11
N LYS A 52 12.33 -31.20 -1.44
CA LYS A 52 12.42 -30.10 -2.42
C LYS A 52 11.16 -29.24 -2.46
N ILE A 53 9.99 -29.86 -2.37
CA ILE A 53 8.70 -29.14 -2.36
C ILE A 53 8.55 -28.32 -1.08
N ILE A 54 8.94 -28.87 0.08
CA ILE A 54 8.95 -28.13 1.35
C ILE A 54 9.87 -26.91 1.26
N ILE A 55 11.04 -27.03 0.64
CA ILE A 55 11.96 -25.92 0.43
C ILE A 55 11.34 -24.83 -0.47
N LEU A 56 10.65 -25.21 -1.55
CA LEU A 56 9.98 -24.26 -2.45
C LEU A 56 8.81 -23.54 -1.77
N ILE A 57 8.02 -24.24 -0.96
CA ILE A 57 6.94 -23.64 -0.17
C ILE A 57 7.51 -22.66 0.86
N ALA A 58 8.58 -23.03 1.57
CA ALA A 58 9.25 -22.16 2.53
C ALA A 58 9.81 -20.88 1.86
N LEU A 59 10.40 -21.01 0.67
CA LEU A 59 10.87 -19.87 -0.14
C LEU A 59 9.73 -18.96 -0.59
N GLY A 60 8.60 -19.52 -1.00
CA GLY A 60 7.41 -18.75 -1.37
C GLY A 60 6.84 -17.95 -0.20
N ILE A 61 6.74 -18.57 0.99
CA ILE A 61 6.30 -17.88 2.22
C ILE A 61 7.29 -16.78 2.61
N LEU A 62 8.59 -17.04 2.53
CA LEU A 62 9.64 -16.05 2.81
C LEU A 62 9.48 -14.83 1.90
N PHE A 63 9.23 -15.03 0.61
CA PHE A 63 9.07 -13.94 -0.36
C PHE A 63 7.87 -13.03 -0.07
N VAL A 64 6.76 -13.61 0.42
CA VAL A 64 5.55 -12.88 0.82
C VAL A 64 5.74 -12.12 2.14
N LEU A 65 6.61 -12.60 3.04
CA LEU A 65 6.87 -11.97 4.33
C LEU A 65 7.94 -10.86 4.29
N LEU A 66 8.79 -10.83 3.26
CA LEU A 66 9.81 -9.79 3.07
C LEU A 66 9.26 -8.34 3.11
N PRO A 67 8.15 -7.99 2.41
CA PRO A 67 7.64 -6.62 2.42
C PRO A 67 6.99 -6.18 3.75
N MET A 68 6.76 -7.09 4.70
CA MET A 68 6.22 -6.76 6.03
C MET A 68 7.31 -6.40 7.05
N ILE A 69 8.60 -6.48 6.67
CA ILE A 69 9.69 -6.00 7.51
C ILE A 69 9.73 -4.48 7.39
N THR A 70 8.91 -3.79 8.18
CA THR A 70 9.03 -2.34 8.37
C THR A 70 10.35 -2.07 9.09
N VAL A 71 11.33 -1.51 8.37
CA VAL A 71 12.59 -1.07 8.98
C VAL A 71 12.30 0.24 9.70
N ASN A 72 12.12 0.18 11.02
CA ASN A 72 12.03 1.40 11.82
C ASN A 72 13.44 2.00 11.95
N THR A 73 13.86 2.78 10.95
CA THR A 73 15.09 3.56 11.04
C THR A 73 14.83 4.74 11.95
N ASN A 74 14.88 4.51 13.27
CA ASN A 74 15.09 5.58 14.23
C ASN A 74 16.48 6.15 13.98
N PHE A 75 16.57 7.08 13.04
CA PHE A 75 17.78 7.81 12.76
C PHE A 75 18.01 8.76 13.94
N ILE A 76 18.74 8.28 14.94
CA ILE A 76 19.23 9.13 16.02
C ILE A 76 20.32 10.00 15.40
N THR A 77 19.93 11.15 14.84
CA THR A 77 20.86 12.26 14.63
C THR A 77 21.14 12.86 15.99
N GLY A 78 22.07 12.24 16.71
CA GLY A 78 22.63 12.80 17.94
C GLY A 78 23.66 13.86 17.58
N ASN A 79 23.32 15.13 17.88
CA ASN A 79 24.16 16.14 18.56
C ASN A 79 25.56 16.43 17.96
N SER A 80 26.10 17.63 17.83
CA SER A 80 25.75 19.01 18.18
C SER A 80 27.06 19.78 18.05
N ASN A 81 27.07 20.96 17.44
CA ASN A 81 28.06 21.96 17.78
C ASN A 81 27.32 23.20 18.31
N LYS A 82 27.45 23.38 19.64
CA LYS A 82 27.16 24.58 20.43
C LYS A 82 27.89 25.78 19.79
N ARG A 83 27.48 27.05 19.86
CA ARG A 83 26.66 27.84 20.79
C ARG A 83 26.09 29.01 19.98
N GLU A 84 24.94 29.56 20.37
CA GLU A 84 24.86 30.95 20.84
C GLU A 84 23.76 31.04 21.90
N GLU A 85 24.04 31.85 22.90
CA GLU A 85 23.27 32.07 24.11
C GLU A 85 22.15 33.06 23.80
N TYR A 86 20.91 32.56 23.77
CA TYR A 86 19.72 33.40 23.82
C TYR A 86 18.74 32.77 24.80
N ASN A 87 18.72 33.31 26.02
CA ASN A 87 17.76 32.94 27.06
C ASN A 87 16.44 33.64 26.75
N ASP A 88 15.55 32.96 26.06
CA ASP A 88 14.11 33.16 26.25
C ASP A 88 13.60 31.89 26.92
N ASP A 89 13.03 32.03 28.11
CA ASP A 89 12.34 30.96 28.81
C ASP A 89 11.07 30.61 28.02
N ILE A 90 11.22 29.86 26.93
CA ILE A 90 10.10 29.28 26.20
C ILE A 90 9.59 28.14 27.08
N ASN A 91 8.53 28.44 27.81
CA ASN A 91 7.71 27.43 28.47
C ASN A 91 7.06 26.57 27.37
N LEU A 92 7.82 25.58 26.90
CA LEU A 92 7.37 24.55 25.96
C LEU A 92 6.56 23.54 26.76
N ASP A 93 5.35 23.96 27.17
CA ASP A 93 4.27 23.04 27.47
C ASP A 93 3.99 22.25 26.19
N ASP A 94 4.69 21.12 26.00
CA ASP A 94 4.37 19.94 25.20
C ASP A 94 3.42 20.16 23.99
N LYS A 95 3.63 21.23 23.22
CA LYS A 95 3.07 21.36 21.89
C LYS A 95 3.85 20.37 21.05
N ASN A 96 3.23 19.24 20.75
CA ASN A 96 3.65 18.29 19.73
C ASN A 96 4.23 19.03 18.50
N LEU A 97 5.54 19.26 18.48
CA LEU A 97 6.22 19.93 17.38
C LEU A 97 6.20 18.93 16.22
N LYS A 98 5.32 19.16 15.25
CA LYS A 98 5.35 18.41 13.99
C LYS A 98 6.62 18.84 13.25
N ILE A 99 7.62 17.97 13.22
CA ILE A 99 8.85 18.20 12.47
C ILE A 99 8.52 17.99 10.98
N SER A 100 8.69 19.03 10.17
CA SER A 100 8.59 18.94 8.71
C SER A 100 9.66 18.00 8.16
N ALA A 101 9.31 17.17 7.18
CA ALA A 101 10.28 16.27 6.54
C ALA A 101 11.21 17.06 5.62
N VAL A 102 12.49 16.67 5.55
CA VAL A 102 13.45 17.29 4.63
C VAL A 102 13.39 16.56 3.28
N SER A 103 13.21 17.31 2.20
CA SER A 103 13.19 16.80 0.83
C SER A 103 14.26 17.50 -0.02
N GLY A 104 14.83 16.77 -0.97
CA GLY A 104 15.55 17.38 -2.08
C GLY A 104 14.60 18.04 -3.08
N LYS A 105 15.13 18.52 -4.21
CA LYS A 105 14.35 19.13 -5.30
C LYS A 105 13.21 18.21 -5.73
N ILE A 106 12.03 18.78 -5.88
CA ILE A 106 10.83 18.06 -6.34
C ILE A 106 10.63 18.36 -7.81
N HIS A 107 10.49 17.29 -8.61
CA HIS A 107 10.14 17.40 -10.02
C HIS A 107 8.98 16.45 -10.33
N ILE A 108 7.87 17.02 -10.79
CA ILE A 108 6.66 16.30 -11.20
C ILE A 108 6.35 16.67 -12.65
N ASP A 109 6.40 15.68 -13.53
CA ASP A 109 6.12 15.79 -14.96
C ASP A 109 4.93 14.89 -15.30
N ASN A 110 3.73 15.38 -14.97
CA ASN A 110 2.46 14.65 -15.04
C ASN A 110 2.45 13.23 -14.41
N ASN A 111 3.41 12.92 -13.55
CA ASN A 111 3.67 11.59 -12.98
C ASN A 111 3.25 11.52 -11.51
N TRP A 112 2.15 12.17 -11.15
CA TRP A 112 1.71 12.38 -9.77
C TRP A 112 1.56 11.11 -8.93
N SER A 113 1.07 10.01 -9.50
CA SER A 113 0.96 8.74 -8.76
C SER A 113 2.32 8.18 -8.33
N ALA A 114 3.40 8.49 -9.06
CA ALA A 114 4.76 8.13 -8.64
C ALA A 114 5.25 9.04 -7.51
N ALA A 115 4.89 10.33 -7.54
CA ALA A 115 5.20 11.27 -6.46
C ALA A 115 4.48 10.88 -5.15
N GLU A 116 3.22 10.45 -5.24
CA GLU A 116 2.45 9.92 -4.10
C GLU A 116 3.06 8.64 -3.56
N ALA A 117 3.42 7.69 -4.43
CA ALA A 117 4.09 6.45 -4.02
C ALA A 117 5.47 6.69 -3.38
N ALA A 118 6.14 7.79 -3.75
CA ALA A 118 7.40 8.23 -3.15
C ALA A 118 7.21 9.01 -1.83
N GLY A 119 5.96 9.28 -1.41
CA GLY A 119 5.65 10.04 -0.21
C GLY A 119 5.91 11.55 -0.34
N ILE A 120 6.03 12.07 -1.56
CA ILE A 120 6.24 13.50 -1.83
C ILE A 120 4.94 14.29 -1.68
N CYS A 121 3.82 13.67 -2.02
CA CYS A 121 2.50 14.25 -1.88
C CYS A 121 1.49 13.23 -1.35
N THR A 122 0.38 13.74 -0.85
CA THR A 122 -0.79 12.97 -0.41
C THR A 122 -2.03 13.49 -1.14
N GLY A 123 -3.24 13.00 -0.83
CA GLY A 123 -4.48 13.38 -1.52
C GLY A 123 -5.53 14.06 -0.64
N ALA A 124 -6.35 14.89 -1.30
CA ALA A 124 -7.50 15.71 -0.89
C ALA A 124 -7.34 17.25 -0.95
N GLY A 125 -6.36 17.73 -1.72
CA GLY A 125 -6.39 19.06 -2.32
C GLY A 125 -7.30 19.03 -3.54
N THR A 126 -8.62 19.17 -3.33
CA THR A 126 -9.73 18.83 -4.26
C THR A 126 -9.76 19.57 -5.61
N TYR A 127 -9.88 18.90 -6.76
CA TYR A 127 -11.14 18.59 -7.46
C TYR A 127 -10.98 17.19 -8.14
N SER A 128 -11.25 16.01 -7.58
CA SER A 128 -12.17 15.51 -6.56
C SER A 128 -11.47 14.73 -5.41
N GLU A 129 -10.15 14.88 -5.26
CA GLU A 129 -9.27 14.72 -4.06
C GLU A 129 -7.77 14.66 -4.49
N PRO A 130 -7.25 15.50 -5.40
CA PRO A 130 -5.86 15.37 -5.85
C PRO A 130 -4.86 16.05 -4.90
N TYR A 131 -3.64 16.25 -5.39
CA TYR A 131 -2.45 16.08 -4.57
C TYR A 131 -2.13 17.29 -3.67
N VAL A 132 -1.68 17.01 -2.46
CA VAL A 132 -1.18 17.99 -1.49
C VAL A 132 0.30 17.71 -1.23
N ILE A 133 1.14 18.69 -1.52
CA ILE A 133 2.53 18.73 -1.05
C ILE A 133 2.51 19.60 0.22
N GLU A 134 2.79 18.99 1.37
CA GLU A 134 2.73 19.69 2.66
C GLU A 134 3.84 19.30 3.63
N ASP A 135 4.15 20.22 4.55
CA ASP A 135 5.06 20.01 5.68
C ASP A 135 6.47 19.59 5.28
N LEU A 136 6.99 20.12 4.17
CA LEU A 136 8.34 19.83 3.67
C LEU A 136 9.30 21.02 3.82
N VAL A 137 10.56 20.74 4.14
CA VAL A 137 11.69 21.65 3.95
C VAL A 137 12.44 21.22 2.69
N ILE A 138 12.44 22.07 1.67
CA ILE A 138 12.95 21.77 0.34
C ILE A 138 14.13 22.69 0.03
N ASP A 139 15.28 22.11 -0.31
CA ASP A 139 16.47 22.87 -0.71
C ASP A 139 16.76 22.70 -2.21
N GLY A 140 16.94 23.84 -2.89
CA GLY A 140 17.29 23.97 -4.30
C GLY A 140 18.79 23.85 -4.58
N GLU A 141 19.64 23.80 -3.55
CA GLU A 141 21.10 23.64 -3.66
C GLU A 141 21.72 24.68 -4.61
N GLY A 142 21.24 25.93 -4.52
CA GLY A 142 21.70 27.06 -5.33
C GLY A 142 21.45 26.95 -6.84
N SER A 143 20.60 26.03 -7.33
CA SER A 143 20.40 25.84 -8.77
C SER A 143 19.01 25.34 -9.16
N GLY A 144 18.39 26.05 -10.10
CA GLY A 144 17.10 25.69 -10.70
C GLY A 144 15.90 26.01 -9.81
N SER A 145 14.81 25.28 -10.03
CA SER A 145 13.59 25.36 -9.23
C SER A 145 13.62 24.30 -8.13
N CYS A 146 13.31 24.69 -6.89
CA CYS A 146 13.16 23.74 -5.78
C CYS A 146 11.97 22.79 -5.98
N ILE A 147 10.89 23.32 -6.57
CA ILE A 147 9.71 22.55 -7.00
C ILE A 147 9.46 22.90 -8.47
N LEU A 148 9.54 21.91 -9.34
CA LEU A 148 9.17 22.00 -10.74
C LEU A 148 7.98 21.08 -11.00
N ILE A 149 6.86 21.66 -11.40
CA ILE A 149 5.67 20.92 -11.84
C ILE A 149 5.38 21.32 -13.27
N GLU A 150 5.40 20.36 -14.18
CA GLU A 150 5.16 20.58 -15.59
C GLU A 150 4.22 19.51 -16.19
N ASN A 151 3.65 19.85 -17.34
CA ASN A 151 2.72 19.00 -18.10
C ASN A 151 1.51 18.45 -17.31
N SER A 152 1.14 19.13 -16.22
CA SER A 152 0.03 18.73 -15.35
C SER A 152 -1.24 19.52 -15.66
N ASP A 153 -2.35 18.81 -15.83
CA ASP A 153 -3.72 19.33 -15.83
C ASP A 153 -4.52 18.92 -14.58
N VAL A 154 -3.87 18.20 -13.67
CA VAL A 154 -4.43 17.75 -12.38
C VAL A 154 -4.38 18.90 -11.37
N TYR A 155 -5.40 19.00 -10.50
CA TYR A 155 -5.43 19.98 -9.41
C TYR A 155 -4.42 19.58 -8.31
N PHE A 156 -3.78 20.56 -7.67
CA PHE A 156 -2.88 20.30 -6.55
C PHE A 156 -2.81 21.52 -5.62
N ILE A 157 -2.34 21.28 -4.39
CA ILE A 157 -2.07 22.31 -3.38
C ILE A 157 -0.65 22.13 -2.87
N ILE A 158 0.04 23.26 -2.66
CA ILE A 158 1.32 23.30 -1.95
C ILE A 158 1.09 24.17 -0.70
N THR A 159 1.30 23.62 0.48
CA THR A 159 1.00 24.33 1.74
C THR A 159 2.01 23.96 2.83
N ASN A 160 2.28 24.89 3.75
CA ASN A 160 3.20 24.68 4.88
C ASN A 160 4.59 24.10 4.52
N CYS A 161 5.14 24.48 3.36
CA CYS A 161 6.50 24.14 2.95
C CYS A 161 7.45 25.31 3.18
N ILE A 162 8.69 25.00 3.58
CA ILE A 162 9.81 25.94 3.58
C ILE A 162 10.65 25.64 2.33
N VAL A 163 10.83 26.65 1.48
CA VAL A 163 11.57 26.51 0.22
C VAL A 163 12.80 27.40 0.28
N ASN A 164 13.98 26.77 0.25
CA ASN A 164 15.28 27.42 0.25
C ASN A 164 16.01 27.12 -1.05
N ASN A 165 16.81 28.06 -1.53
CA ASN A 165 17.67 27.87 -2.68
C ASN A 165 19.03 28.47 -2.36
N SER A 166 19.88 27.71 -1.67
CA SER A 166 21.11 28.22 -1.05
C SER A 166 22.29 27.29 -1.28
#